data_AF-A0A914EUR2-F1
#
_entry.id   AF-A0A914EUR2-F1
#
_cell.length_a   1.000
_cell.length_b   1.000
_cell.length_c   1.000
_cell.angle_alpha   90.00
_cell.angle_beta   90.00
_cell.angle_gamma   90.00
#
_symmetry.space_group_name_H-M   'P 1'
#
loop_
_entity.id
_entity.type
_entity.pdbx_description
1 polymer ?
#
loop_
_entity_poly.entity_id
_entity_poly.type
_entity_poly.pdbx_seq_one_letter_code
_entity_poly.pdbx_strand_id
1 'polypeptide(L)'
;MDENVRAVNVNEIIKQRSNDILLAFQAFKNGRSTRTPMQRLPRHMRRRAMSHNVKRMPKNWRQFAIQTTKRSKHRKKPPSRYFRRRRRFQGGNDSSILRTHVWHAKRYHMKKIIGANFTLPQKCFQKVQRTCIRAATKGCCVADHSYWQNFKIELNNQNEAGILQHIMDYCRLKNLPSFEYNKCHDLILYKTKSDERVANDCYGPVQIRKVEENGEKYIEFSADIRSNLSLHFQTTNLKFEILSHARITLYGPKALEKIIEAFNITKSEEDNPFNDVLDGALLLKGYWFRLKGSLSKEKEFSFDLIYRHQAPESCIDIVCYQKIQKDVWIKLVHNRCQPLGVTDEQNLRTFYGKFSFPDDCPDFVNPFILPHETKELQDKHNRRPTNRRVKYENLSPDNPFNFNFDRISTSPSDLIPVKIVPIGKGAPQRYSFIYSKVEEAEEDDNDEDDEMDDEEVDGVPPPPKRLAFEEDFIPLLTASSTTKFSKIVPMFRLFEVEIKPKLSRGMKRRAKKNAEKRGEIIIIKKEESIEPKKLKIPQGTVIGRIVRGLRWSSQHGNMLGLGYCSLSALKPILENNSIIYFRNPASHKYRKARITVIPFDDRFY
;
A
#
# COMPACT_ATOMS: atom_id res chain seq x y z
N MET A 1 -64.36 -31.23 -49.53
CA MET A 1 -63.44 -30.10 -49.72
C MET A 1 -62.85 -29.78 -48.35
N ASP A 2 -61.54 -29.55 -48.32
CA ASP A 2 -60.66 -29.71 -47.15
C ASP A 2 -60.92 -28.72 -46.01
N GLU A 3 -61.40 -29.20 -44.86
CA GLU A 3 -61.31 -28.47 -43.58
C GLU A 3 -60.25 -29.13 -42.69
N ASN A 4 -58.98 -28.86 -43.00
CA ASN A 4 -57.87 -29.18 -42.10
C ASN A 4 -56.95 -27.95 -41.97
N VAL A 5 -57.51 -26.85 -41.46
CA VAL A 5 -56.69 -25.72 -40.99
C VAL A 5 -56.50 -25.91 -39.49
N ARG A 6 -55.34 -26.45 -39.08
CA ARG A 6 -54.93 -26.48 -37.67
C ARG A 6 -54.87 -25.06 -37.13
N ALA A 7 -55.91 -24.62 -36.42
CA ALA A 7 -55.92 -23.33 -35.74
C ALA A 7 -54.88 -23.35 -34.61
N VAL A 8 -53.82 -22.54 -34.75
CA VAL A 8 -52.74 -22.45 -33.76
C VAL A 8 -53.06 -21.32 -32.76
N ASN A 9 -53.15 -21.67 -31.47
CA ASN A 9 -53.33 -20.68 -30.41
C ASN A 9 -52.03 -19.89 -30.17
N VAL A 10 -51.91 -18.74 -30.84
CA VAL A 10 -50.73 -17.87 -30.78
C VAL A 10 -50.42 -17.41 -29.36
N ASN A 11 -51.44 -17.18 -28.52
CA ASN A 11 -51.26 -16.71 -27.15
C ASN A 11 -50.59 -17.76 -26.25
N GLU A 12 -50.92 -19.04 -26.43
CA GLU A 12 -50.29 -20.13 -25.71
C GLU A 12 -48.83 -20.32 -26.12
N ILE A 13 -48.53 -20.24 -27.41
CA ILE A 13 -47.14 -20.33 -27.90
C ILE A 13 -46.30 -19.16 -27.38
N ILE A 14 -46.85 -17.95 -27.37
CA ILE A 14 -46.15 -16.78 -26.82
C ILE A 14 -45.93 -16.94 -25.31
N LYS A 15 -46.91 -17.45 -24.56
CA LYS A 15 -46.75 -17.73 -23.12
C LYS A 15 -45.66 -18.78 -22.88
N GLN A 16 -45.68 -19.90 -23.61
CA GLN A 16 -44.67 -20.96 -23.52
C GLN A 16 -43.27 -20.46 -23.88
N ARG A 17 -43.13 -19.59 -24.89
CA ARG A 17 -41.84 -19.07 -25.37
C ARG A 17 -41.45 -17.73 -24.77
N SER A 18 -42.23 -17.18 -23.85
CA SER A 18 -42.01 -15.83 -23.29
C SER A 18 -40.63 -15.70 -22.64
N ASN A 19 -40.22 -16.71 -21.88
CA ASN A 19 -38.89 -16.78 -21.26
C ASN A 19 -37.78 -16.86 -22.31
N ASP A 20 -37.92 -17.67 -23.35
CA ASP A 20 -36.94 -17.78 -24.44
C ASP A 20 -36.81 -16.47 -25.20
N ILE A 21 -37.94 -15.81 -25.48
CA ILE A 21 -37.99 -14.50 -26.13
C ILE A 21 -37.32 -13.45 -25.24
N LEU A 22 -37.58 -13.45 -23.92
CA LEU A 22 -36.92 -12.55 -22.98
C LEU A 22 -35.41 -12.79 -22.89
N LEU A 23 -34.98 -14.06 -22.79
CA LEU A 23 -33.57 -14.44 -22.78
C LEU A 23 -32.87 -14.04 -24.09
N ALA A 24 -33.53 -14.26 -25.23
CA ALA A 24 -33.04 -13.81 -26.53
C ALA A 24 -32.92 -12.28 -26.57
N PHE A 25 -33.94 -11.53 -26.13
CA PHE A 25 -33.87 -10.07 -26.08
C PHE A 25 -32.79 -9.56 -25.13
N GLN A 26 -32.57 -10.20 -23.97
CA GLN A 26 -31.49 -9.88 -23.05
C GLN A 26 -30.12 -10.15 -23.69
N ALA A 27 -29.94 -11.29 -24.36
CA ALA A 27 -28.73 -11.62 -25.09
C ALA A 27 -28.46 -10.63 -26.25
N PHE A 28 -29.50 -10.25 -27.00
CA PHE A 28 -29.42 -9.25 -28.06
C PHE A 28 -29.12 -7.85 -27.53
N LYS A 29 -29.72 -7.42 -26.41
CA LYS A 29 -29.40 -6.13 -25.76
C LYS A 29 -27.96 -6.07 -25.26
N ASN A 30 -27.44 -7.18 -24.74
CA ASN A 30 -26.05 -7.29 -24.32
C ASN A 30 -25.06 -7.28 -25.51
N GLY A 31 -25.44 -7.85 -26.66
CA GLY A 31 -24.61 -7.96 -27.87
C GLY A 31 -24.69 -6.77 -28.84
N ARG A 32 -25.87 -6.18 -29.04
CA ARG A 32 -26.10 -4.97 -29.86
C ARG A 32 -26.15 -3.74 -28.98
N SER A 33 -24.99 -3.37 -28.46
CA SER A 33 -24.80 -1.95 -28.21
C SER A 33 -24.51 -1.27 -29.57
N THR A 34 -24.95 -0.03 -29.77
CA THR A 34 -24.55 0.91 -30.85
C THR A 34 -23.05 1.26 -30.78
N ARG A 35 -22.25 0.31 -30.33
CA ARG A 35 -20.85 0.40 -30.02
C ARG A 35 -20.09 0.08 -31.29
N THR A 36 -19.17 0.99 -31.61
CA THR A 36 -18.18 0.77 -32.67
C THR A 36 -17.44 -0.56 -32.44
N PRO A 37 -16.87 -1.19 -33.48
CA PRO A 37 -16.12 -2.45 -33.34
C PRO A 37 -15.07 -2.41 -32.22
N MET A 38 -14.47 -1.24 -31.98
CA MET A 38 -13.49 -1.01 -30.91
C MET A 38 -14.10 -1.04 -29.50
N GLN A 39 -15.35 -0.62 -29.36
CA GLN A 39 -16.11 -0.61 -28.11
C GLN A 39 -16.74 -1.97 -27.79
N ARG A 40 -16.74 -2.94 -28.73
CA ARG A 40 -17.16 -4.32 -28.45
C ARG A 40 -16.13 -5.09 -27.61
N LEU A 41 -14.85 -4.73 -27.70
CA LEU A 41 -13.80 -5.35 -26.87
C LEU A 41 -14.04 -5.09 -25.37
N PRO A 42 -13.64 -6.02 -24.47
CA PRO A 42 -13.64 -5.77 -23.03
C PRO A 42 -12.81 -4.54 -22.65
N ARG A 43 -13.27 -3.78 -21.63
CA ARG A 43 -12.63 -2.50 -21.23
C ARG A 43 -11.13 -2.63 -20.95
N HIS A 44 -10.69 -3.74 -20.36
CA HIS A 44 -9.27 -3.98 -20.04
C HIS A 44 -8.39 -4.25 -21.28
N MET A 45 -8.97 -4.74 -22.38
CA MET A 45 -8.26 -4.96 -23.66
C MET A 45 -8.22 -3.71 -24.53
N ARG A 46 -9.12 -2.75 -24.33
CA ARG A 46 -9.22 -1.56 -25.19
C ARG A 46 -7.96 -0.71 -25.11
N ARG A 47 -7.41 -0.36 -26.27
CA ARG A 47 -6.33 0.63 -26.40
C ARG A 47 -6.87 1.90 -27.06
N ARG A 48 -6.56 3.07 -26.51
CA ARG A 48 -6.93 4.37 -27.10
C ARG A 48 -6.42 4.51 -28.54
N ALA A 49 -5.32 3.82 -28.89
CA ALA A 49 -4.73 3.89 -30.20
C ALA A 49 -5.44 3.07 -31.30
N MET A 50 -6.41 2.24 -30.95
CA MET A 50 -7.16 1.42 -31.92
C MET A 50 -8.00 2.28 -32.89
N SER A 51 -8.37 3.50 -32.49
CA SER A 51 -9.13 4.43 -33.33
C SER A 51 -8.39 4.87 -34.58
N HIS A 52 -7.06 4.96 -34.52
CA HIS A 52 -6.21 5.40 -35.63
C HIS A 52 -5.29 4.30 -36.16
N ASN A 53 -4.98 3.27 -35.36
CA ASN A 53 -4.14 2.15 -35.78
C ASN A 53 -4.84 0.81 -35.53
N VAL A 54 -5.35 0.23 -36.62
CA VAL A 54 -6.07 -1.05 -36.61
C VAL A 54 -5.19 -2.22 -36.13
N LYS A 55 -3.85 -2.15 -36.26
CA LYS A 55 -2.94 -3.21 -35.78
C LYS A 55 -3.00 -3.41 -34.26
N ARG A 56 -3.53 -2.44 -33.51
CA ARG A 56 -3.75 -2.53 -32.05
C ARG A 56 -4.99 -3.35 -31.67
N MET A 57 -5.81 -3.77 -32.64
CA MET A 57 -6.90 -4.73 -32.47
C MET A 57 -6.42 -6.18 -32.69
N PRO A 58 -7.10 -7.18 -32.08
CA PRO A 58 -6.89 -8.60 -32.39
C PRO A 58 -7.05 -8.88 -33.89
N LYS A 59 -6.26 -9.82 -34.44
CA LYS A 59 -6.20 -10.08 -35.90
C LYS A 59 -7.59 -10.27 -36.53
N ASN A 60 -8.41 -11.14 -35.95
CA ASN A 60 -9.76 -11.47 -36.46
C ASN A 60 -10.71 -10.25 -36.47
N TRP A 61 -10.50 -9.29 -35.56
CA TRP A 61 -11.34 -8.10 -35.44
C TRP A 61 -10.88 -6.93 -36.34
N ARG A 62 -9.73 -7.07 -37.01
CA ARG A 62 -9.17 -5.99 -37.84
C ARG A 62 -10.07 -5.71 -39.05
N GLN A 63 -10.58 -6.75 -39.71
CA GLN A 63 -11.43 -6.61 -40.90
C GLN A 63 -12.65 -5.72 -40.62
N PHE A 64 -13.37 -5.99 -39.52
CA PHE A 64 -14.52 -5.18 -39.08
C PHE A 64 -14.15 -3.74 -38.70
N ALA A 65 -12.96 -3.52 -38.14
CA ALA A 65 -12.53 -2.20 -37.69
C ALA A 65 -12.04 -1.29 -38.82
N ILE A 66 -11.48 -1.85 -39.92
CA ILE A 66 -10.91 -1.09 -41.04
C ILE A 66 -11.90 -0.06 -41.58
N GLN A 67 -13.14 -0.46 -41.84
CA GLN A 67 -14.15 0.43 -42.41
C GLN A 67 -14.45 1.60 -41.47
N THR A 68 -14.55 1.35 -40.17
CA THR A 68 -14.78 2.39 -39.17
C THR A 68 -13.59 3.33 -39.00
N THR A 69 -12.36 2.81 -39.08
CA THR A 69 -11.14 3.62 -39.00
C THR A 69 -10.93 4.46 -40.26
N LYS A 70 -11.22 3.93 -41.45
CA LYS A 70 -11.17 4.69 -42.72
C LYS A 70 -12.13 5.88 -42.71
N ARG A 71 -13.34 5.70 -42.14
CA ARG A 71 -14.33 6.77 -41.98
C ARG A 71 -13.90 7.84 -40.95
N SER A 72 -13.03 7.48 -39.99
CA SER A 72 -12.60 8.43 -38.95
C SER A 72 -11.54 9.41 -39.47
N LYS A 73 -11.90 10.70 -39.55
CA LYS A 73 -10.98 11.79 -39.88
C LYS A 73 -10.15 12.14 -38.64
N HIS A 74 -8.89 11.71 -38.58
CA HIS A 74 -7.96 12.12 -37.52
C HIS A 74 -7.13 13.31 -37.96
N ARG A 75 -7.00 14.33 -37.10
CA ARG A 75 -6.08 15.44 -37.34
C ARG A 75 -4.66 14.89 -37.47
N LYS A 76 -3.95 15.21 -38.56
CA LYS A 76 -2.53 14.87 -38.72
C LYS A 76 -1.79 15.42 -37.49
N LYS A 77 -1.20 14.52 -36.70
CA LYS A 77 -0.41 14.94 -35.53
C LYS A 77 0.82 15.70 -36.05
N PRO A 78 1.23 16.80 -35.39
CA PRO A 78 2.54 17.36 -35.65
C PRO A 78 3.61 16.28 -35.46
N PRO A 79 4.76 16.37 -36.15
CA PRO A 79 5.81 15.37 -36.09
C PRO A 79 6.15 15.03 -34.62
N SER A 80 6.23 13.72 -34.35
CA SER A 80 6.17 13.20 -32.99
C SER A 80 7.30 13.77 -32.12
N ARG A 81 6.99 14.03 -30.84
CA ARG A 81 7.97 14.47 -29.83
C ARG A 81 9.16 13.50 -29.68
N TYR A 82 8.99 12.23 -30.08
CA TYR A 82 10.04 11.21 -30.13
C TYR A 82 11.10 11.50 -31.20
N PHE A 83 10.70 12.02 -32.36
CA PHE A 83 11.63 12.41 -33.44
C PHE A 83 12.55 13.56 -33.01
N ARG A 84 12.03 14.49 -32.20
CA ARG A 84 12.79 15.65 -31.66
C ARG A 84 13.70 15.34 -30.47
N ARG A 85 13.58 14.16 -29.86
CA ARG A 85 14.28 13.79 -28.61
C ARG A 85 15.17 12.55 -28.76
N ARG A 86 15.73 12.31 -29.94
CA ARG A 86 16.81 11.32 -30.11
C ARG A 86 18.08 11.82 -29.40
N ARG A 87 18.09 11.72 -28.08
CA ARG A 87 19.30 11.37 -27.36
C ARG A 87 19.14 9.90 -27.04
N ARG A 88 20.17 9.09 -27.36
CA ARG A 88 20.25 7.71 -26.86
C ARG A 88 19.98 7.80 -25.36
N PHE A 89 18.96 7.10 -24.86
CA PHE A 89 18.88 6.83 -23.42
C PHE A 89 20.12 5.96 -23.15
N GLN A 90 21.24 6.60 -22.78
CA GLN A 90 22.20 5.94 -21.91
C GLN A 90 21.42 5.76 -20.62
N GLY A 91 20.78 4.59 -20.48
CA GLY A 91 20.22 4.19 -19.21
C GLY A 91 21.39 4.21 -18.25
N GLY A 92 21.42 5.20 -17.36
CA GLY A 92 22.42 5.21 -16.29
C GLY A 92 22.38 3.86 -15.61
N ASN A 93 23.55 3.28 -15.35
CA ASN A 93 23.70 2.13 -14.46
C ASN A 93 23.44 2.56 -13.01
N ASP A 94 22.32 3.24 -12.78
CA ASP A 94 21.93 3.66 -11.46
C ASP A 94 21.37 2.41 -10.80
N SER A 95 22.07 1.92 -9.77
CA SER A 95 21.67 0.80 -8.90
C SER A 95 20.29 0.97 -8.26
N SER A 96 19.67 2.14 -8.42
CA SER A 96 18.34 2.55 -7.95
C SER A 96 17.15 1.92 -8.69
N ILE A 97 17.39 1.16 -9.77
CA ILE A 97 16.34 0.73 -10.70
C ILE A 97 16.23 -0.80 -10.69
N LEU A 98 15.03 -1.31 -10.38
CA LEU A 98 14.72 -2.74 -10.52
C LEU A 98 14.73 -3.20 -11.98
N ARG A 99 15.05 -4.47 -12.24
CA ARG A 99 15.10 -4.98 -13.62
C ARG A 99 13.76 -4.98 -14.35
N THR A 100 12.67 -5.07 -13.60
CA THR A 100 11.27 -4.95 -14.05
C THR A 100 10.81 -3.49 -14.20
N HIS A 101 11.62 -2.50 -13.81
CA HIS A 101 11.22 -1.09 -13.74
C HIS A 101 10.63 -0.57 -15.05
N VAL A 102 11.24 -0.85 -16.20
CA VAL A 102 10.70 -0.39 -17.50
C VAL A 102 9.31 -0.98 -17.77
N TRP A 103 9.05 -2.21 -17.35
CA TRP A 103 7.74 -2.83 -17.49
C TRP A 103 6.71 -2.14 -16.59
N HIS A 104 7.09 -1.86 -15.34
CA HIS A 104 6.26 -1.17 -14.36
C HIS A 104 6.02 0.30 -14.72
N ALA A 105 7.04 1.07 -15.07
CA ALA A 105 6.93 2.49 -15.44
C ALA A 105 5.99 2.72 -16.64
N LYS A 106 5.82 1.72 -17.51
CA LYS A 106 4.86 1.77 -18.63
C LYS A 106 3.40 1.54 -18.20
N ARG A 107 3.13 1.04 -16.99
CA ARG A 107 1.82 0.55 -16.53
C ARG A 107 1.38 1.09 -15.15
N TYR A 108 2.32 1.54 -14.34
CA TYR A 108 2.16 1.98 -12.97
C TYR A 108 2.74 3.38 -12.78
N HIS A 109 2.21 4.10 -11.81
CA HIS A 109 2.86 5.27 -11.24
C HIS A 109 4.06 4.81 -10.42
N MET A 110 5.25 5.30 -10.75
CA MET A 110 6.46 5.02 -9.99
C MET A 110 6.62 6.09 -8.89
N LYS A 111 6.88 5.66 -7.65
CA LYS A 111 7.23 6.56 -6.53
C LYS A 111 8.63 6.18 -6.05
N LYS A 112 9.50 7.19 -5.86
CA LYS A 112 10.78 6.98 -5.17
C LYS A 112 10.47 6.73 -3.70
N ILE A 113 10.97 5.64 -3.16
CA ILE A 113 10.79 5.33 -1.73
C ILE A 113 11.77 6.18 -0.92
N ILE A 114 11.35 6.57 0.27
CA ILE A 114 12.16 7.37 1.20
C ILE A 114 12.96 6.38 2.05
N GLY A 115 14.26 6.64 2.26
CA GLY A 115 15.17 5.74 2.96
C GLY A 115 15.78 4.63 2.10
N ALA A 116 15.22 4.34 0.92
CA ALA A 116 15.81 3.44 -0.06
C ALA A 116 16.02 4.18 -1.39
N ASN A 117 17.18 4.04 -2.02
CA ASN A 117 17.43 4.68 -3.32
C ASN A 117 16.63 4.07 -4.47
N PHE A 118 15.55 3.33 -4.24
CA PHE A 118 14.79 2.63 -5.26
C PHE A 118 13.50 3.34 -5.70
N THR A 119 13.10 3.08 -6.94
CA THR A 119 11.82 3.52 -7.50
C THR A 119 10.88 2.35 -7.68
N LEU A 120 9.82 2.29 -6.86
CA LEU A 120 8.87 1.18 -6.85
C LEU A 120 7.53 1.55 -7.55
N PRO A 121 6.82 0.55 -8.11
CA PRO A 121 5.49 0.73 -8.67
C PRO A 121 4.47 0.98 -7.55
N GLN A 122 3.98 2.20 -7.40
CA GLN A 122 3.00 2.55 -6.38
C GLN A 122 1.60 2.03 -6.72
N LYS A 123 1.03 2.49 -7.84
CA LYS A 123 -0.37 2.21 -8.24
C LYS A 123 -0.51 2.03 -9.73
N CYS A 124 -1.35 1.09 -10.17
CA CYS A 124 -1.65 0.91 -11.59
C CYS A 124 -2.35 2.15 -12.19
N PHE A 125 -2.14 2.42 -13.49
CA PHE A 125 -2.92 3.43 -14.21
C PHE A 125 -4.41 3.04 -14.34
N GLN A 126 -4.73 1.75 -14.21
CA GLN A 126 -6.09 1.25 -14.17
C GLN A 126 -6.60 1.15 -12.73
N LYS A 127 -7.91 1.27 -12.55
CA LYS A 127 -8.56 1.02 -11.24
C LYS A 127 -8.69 -0.48 -11.05
N VAL A 128 -7.75 -1.09 -10.32
CA VAL A 128 -7.64 -2.56 -10.20
C VAL A 128 -7.87 -3.10 -8.79
N GLN A 129 -7.96 -2.27 -7.74
CA GLN A 129 -8.04 -2.72 -6.34
C GLN A 129 -9.03 -3.90 -6.10
N ARG A 130 -10.30 -3.77 -6.52
CA ARG A 130 -11.29 -4.85 -6.38
C ARG A 130 -10.95 -6.09 -7.21
N THR A 131 -10.37 -5.89 -8.39
CA THR A 131 -9.91 -6.98 -9.26
C THR A 131 -8.74 -7.72 -8.64
N CYS A 132 -7.79 -7.01 -8.01
CA CYS A 132 -6.66 -7.60 -7.30
C CYS A 132 -7.11 -8.44 -6.11
N ILE A 133 -8.04 -7.93 -5.29
CA ILE A 133 -8.61 -8.71 -4.17
C ILE A 133 -9.32 -9.96 -4.70
N ARG A 134 -10.15 -9.80 -5.74
CA ARG A 134 -10.88 -10.94 -6.34
C ARG A 134 -9.95 -11.97 -6.98
N ALA A 135 -8.84 -11.51 -7.57
CA ALA A 135 -7.81 -12.37 -8.13
C ALA A 135 -7.01 -13.07 -7.02
N ALA A 136 -6.75 -12.43 -5.89
CA ALA A 136 -6.11 -13.09 -4.76
C ALA A 136 -7.02 -14.13 -4.09
N THR A 137 -8.34 -13.91 -4.04
CA THR A 137 -9.26 -14.89 -3.42
C THR A 137 -9.63 -16.06 -4.33
N LYS A 138 -9.80 -15.84 -5.64
CA LYS A 138 -10.27 -16.89 -6.58
C LYS A 138 -9.24 -17.33 -7.62
N GLY A 139 -8.15 -16.59 -7.79
CA GLY A 139 -7.18 -16.78 -8.86
C GLY A 139 -5.75 -16.63 -8.35
N CYS A 140 -4.97 -15.79 -9.03
CA CYS A 140 -3.60 -15.48 -8.63
C CYS A 140 -3.24 -14.01 -8.92
N CYS A 141 -2.52 -13.40 -7.99
CA CYS A 141 -1.87 -12.09 -8.11
C CYS A 141 -0.35 -12.25 -8.01
N VAL A 142 0.41 -11.35 -8.61
CA VAL A 142 1.88 -11.37 -8.59
C VAL A 142 2.43 -10.00 -8.18
N ALA A 143 3.40 -9.98 -7.27
CA ALA A 143 4.07 -8.79 -6.75
C ALA A 143 5.59 -8.93 -6.93
N ASP A 144 6.26 -7.81 -7.21
CA ASP A 144 7.71 -7.78 -7.35
C ASP A 144 8.34 -7.32 -6.04
N HIS A 145 9.05 -8.23 -5.37
CA HIS A 145 9.75 -8.02 -4.10
C HIS A 145 11.26 -8.00 -4.28
N SER A 146 11.76 -7.74 -5.49
CA SER A 146 13.21 -7.73 -5.77
C SER A 146 13.97 -6.56 -5.12
N TYR A 147 13.29 -5.74 -4.32
CA TYR A 147 13.89 -4.78 -3.41
C TYR A 147 14.20 -5.41 -2.03
N TRP A 148 13.85 -6.67 -1.81
CA TRP A 148 14.38 -7.45 -0.70
C TRP A 148 15.82 -7.81 -1.02
N GLN A 149 16.69 -7.65 -0.03
CA GLN A 149 18.10 -7.97 -0.12
C GLN A 149 18.34 -9.32 0.56
N ASN A 150 19.09 -10.17 -0.14
CA ASN A 150 19.46 -11.49 0.36
C ASN A 150 20.93 -11.46 0.79
N PHE A 151 21.23 -11.95 1.99
CA PHE A 151 22.58 -12.07 2.54
C PHE A 151 22.89 -13.54 2.76
N LYS A 152 24.07 -13.99 2.32
CA LYS A 152 24.65 -15.29 2.60
C LYS A 152 25.60 -15.16 3.79
N ILE A 153 25.39 -15.97 4.82
CA ILE A 153 26.32 -16.15 5.95
C ILE A 153 26.81 -17.58 5.91
N GLU A 154 28.12 -17.77 5.76
CA GLU A 154 28.74 -19.09 5.71
C GLU A 154 28.76 -19.74 7.10
N LEU A 155 28.41 -21.02 7.16
CA LEU A 155 28.44 -21.80 8.39
C LEU A 155 29.64 -22.73 8.40
N ASN A 156 30.55 -22.52 9.36
CA ASN A 156 31.57 -23.50 9.67
C ASN A 156 30.98 -24.56 10.62
N ASN A 157 31.26 -25.84 10.37
CA ASN A 157 30.69 -26.98 11.12
C ASN A 157 30.88 -26.89 12.66
N GLN A 158 31.93 -26.21 13.15
CA GLN A 158 32.20 -26.06 14.59
C GLN A 158 31.44 -24.88 15.23
N ASN A 159 30.96 -23.91 14.45
CA ASN A 159 30.39 -22.64 14.94
C ASN A 159 28.89 -22.50 14.67
N GLU A 160 28.25 -23.52 14.09
CA GLU A 160 26.85 -23.43 13.63
C GLU A 160 25.88 -23.06 14.76
N ALA A 161 25.97 -23.77 15.89
CA ALA A 161 25.10 -23.53 17.05
C ALA A 161 25.34 -22.15 17.66
N GLY A 162 26.59 -21.67 17.70
CA GLY A 162 26.93 -20.35 18.23
C GLY A 162 26.40 -19.21 17.37
N ILE A 163 26.50 -19.33 16.05
CA ILE A 163 25.97 -18.33 15.11
C ILE A 163 24.44 -18.29 15.19
N LEU A 164 23.78 -19.46 15.19
CA LEU A 164 22.32 -19.54 15.34
C LEU A 164 21.87 -18.94 16.67
N GLN A 165 22.52 -19.28 17.79
CA GLN A 165 22.20 -18.69 19.09
C GLN A 165 22.39 -17.17 19.09
N HIS A 166 23.47 -16.67 18.49
CA HIS A 166 23.69 -15.24 18.37
C HIS A 166 22.60 -14.53 17.57
N ILE A 167 22.13 -15.13 16.47
CA ILE A 167 20.99 -14.62 15.69
C ILE A 167 19.70 -14.66 16.53
N MET A 168 19.52 -15.69 17.35
CA MET A 168 18.35 -15.85 18.22
C MET A 168 18.31 -14.80 19.33
N ASP A 169 19.45 -14.34 19.85
CA ASP A 169 19.50 -13.23 20.82
C ASP A 169 18.82 -11.96 20.27
N TYR A 170 18.90 -11.75 18.95
CA TYR A 170 18.27 -10.64 18.24
C TYR A 170 16.82 -10.93 17.78
N CYS A 171 16.31 -12.14 18.00
CA CYS A 171 14.96 -12.57 17.65
C CYS A 171 14.07 -12.70 18.90
N ARG A 172 12.76 -12.47 18.78
CA ARG A 172 11.83 -12.50 19.93
C ARG A 172 11.42 -13.90 20.39
N LEU A 173 11.56 -14.93 19.56
CA LEU A 173 11.16 -16.29 19.90
C LEU A 173 12.08 -16.87 20.99
N LYS A 174 11.51 -17.16 22.17
CA LYS A 174 12.19 -17.87 23.26
C LYS A 174 12.38 -19.38 22.97
N ASN A 175 11.53 -19.95 22.11
CA ASN A 175 11.57 -21.38 21.76
C ASN A 175 12.04 -21.56 20.31
N LEU A 176 13.00 -22.47 20.11
CA LEU A 176 13.48 -22.87 18.80
C LEU A 176 12.31 -23.46 17.98
N PRO A 177 11.97 -22.93 16.80
CA PRO A 177 11.59 -23.83 15.74
C PRO A 177 12.84 -24.65 15.36
N SER A 178 12.71 -25.96 15.14
CA SER A 178 13.79 -26.74 14.54
C SER A 178 14.16 -26.09 13.21
N PHE A 179 15.37 -25.50 13.12
CA PHE A 179 15.92 -24.98 11.87
C PHE A 179 16.33 -26.16 10.98
N GLU A 180 15.31 -26.86 10.47
CA GLU A 180 15.49 -27.92 9.47
C GLU A 180 15.91 -27.31 8.14
N TYR A 181 16.78 -28.01 7.41
CA TYR A 181 17.30 -27.55 6.11
C TYR A 181 16.21 -27.24 5.08
N ASN A 182 15.05 -27.90 5.14
CA ASN A 182 13.96 -27.70 4.18
C ASN A 182 12.91 -26.68 4.67
N LYS A 183 13.09 -26.10 5.85
CA LYS A 183 12.16 -25.12 6.44
C LYS A 183 12.73 -23.71 6.37
N CYS A 184 11.84 -22.79 6.08
CA CYS A 184 12.03 -21.37 5.97
C CYS A 184 11.25 -20.73 7.12
N HIS A 185 11.93 -19.92 7.91
CA HIS A 185 11.38 -19.30 9.10
C HIS A 185 11.20 -17.81 8.89
N ASP A 186 10.00 -17.35 9.17
CA ASP A 186 9.60 -15.95 9.08
C ASP A 186 9.70 -15.35 10.49
N LEU A 187 10.68 -14.47 10.70
CA LEU A 187 11.06 -13.91 12.01
C LEU A 187 11.01 -12.38 12.00
N ILE A 188 11.10 -11.77 13.19
CA ILE A 188 11.24 -10.32 13.36
C ILE A 188 12.56 -10.07 14.09
N LEU A 189 13.41 -9.25 13.49
CA LEU A 189 14.77 -8.97 13.95
C LEU A 189 14.86 -7.60 14.64
N TYR A 190 15.56 -7.55 15.78
CA TYR A 190 15.78 -6.37 16.62
C TYR A 190 17.27 -5.99 16.70
N LYS A 191 17.62 -4.76 17.09
CA LYS A 191 19.05 -4.35 17.13
C LYS A 191 19.74 -4.69 18.44
N THR A 192 19.02 -4.74 19.55
CA THR A 192 19.50 -5.10 20.88
C THR A 192 19.10 -6.52 21.22
N LYS A 193 19.90 -7.13 22.09
CA LYS A 193 19.66 -8.48 22.59
C LYS A 193 18.39 -8.49 23.47
N SER A 194 17.81 -9.68 23.62
CA SER A 194 16.52 -9.94 24.30
C SER A 194 16.28 -9.20 25.62
N ASP A 195 17.33 -8.92 26.39
CA ASP A 195 17.23 -8.46 27.78
C ASP A 195 17.18 -6.93 27.93
N GLU A 196 17.50 -6.18 26.86
CA GLU A 196 17.52 -4.71 26.83
C GLU A 196 16.75 -4.16 25.62
N ARG A 197 15.57 -4.73 25.33
CA ARG A 197 14.75 -4.25 24.21
C ARG A 197 14.16 -2.89 24.51
N VAL A 198 14.75 -1.87 23.90
CA VAL A 198 14.24 -0.50 23.95
C VAL A 198 13.15 -0.31 22.90
N ALA A 199 12.21 0.55 23.24
CA ALA A 199 11.37 1.28 22.29
C ALA A 199 12.12 1.66 20.99
N ASN A 200 11.54 1.36 19.82
CA ASN A 200 12.13 1.72 18.52
C ASN A 200 13.45 1.00 18.22
N ASP A 201 13.46 -0.32 18.31
CA ASP A 201 14.66 -1.12 18.05
C ASP A 201 14.43 -2.26 17.05
N CYS A 202 13.35 -2.20 16.27
CA CYS A 202 13.05 -3.22 15.28
C CYS A 202 13.75 -2.92 13.94
N TYR A 203 14.47 -3.90 13.38
CA TYR A 203 14.94 -3.88 11.99
C TYR A 203 13.83 -4.31 11.02
N GLY A 204 12.97 -5.23 11.42
CA GLY A 204 11.78 -5.63 10.66
C GLY A 204 11.62 -7.13 10.48
N PRO A 205 10.63 -7.56 9.68
CA PRO A 205 10.44 -8.94 9.31
C PRO A 205 11.60 -9.42 8.42
N VAL A 206 12.20 -10.53 8.81
CA VAL A 206 13.30 -11.19 8.11
C VAL A 206 12.94 -12.66 7.90
N GLN A 207 13.26 -13.16 6.72
CA GLN A 207 13.09 -14.55 6.39
C GLN A 207 14.46 -15.26 6.40
N ILE A 208 14.55 -16.35 7.16
CA ILE A 208 15.77 -17.13 7.33
C ILE A 208 15.58 -18.52 6.74
N ARG A 209 16.53 -18.97 5.92
CA ARG A 209 16.61 -20.35 5.42
C ARG A 209 18.02 -20.90 5.58
N LYS A 210 18.13 -22.18 5.95
CA LYS A 210 19.40 -22.92 5.96
C LYS A 210 19.52 -23.66 4.63
N VAL A 211 20.63 -23.47 3.93
CA VAL A 211 20.85 -24.05 2.60
C VAL A 211 22.17 -24.83 2.62
N GLU A 212 22.17 -26.00 1.99
CA GLU A 212 23.37 -26.80 1.73
C GLU A 212 23.49 -26.99 0.22
N GLU A 213 24.52 -26.40 -0.37
CA GLU A 213 24.81 -26.51 -1.81
C GLU A 213 26.24 -26.98 -2.02
N ASN A 214 26.42 -28.06 -2.79
CA ASN A 214 27.75 -28.55 -3.19
C ASN A 214 28.72 -28.77 -2.00
N GLY A 215 28.19 -29.09 -0.81
CA GLY A 215 28.98 -29.25 0.43
C GLY A 215 29.23 -27.96 1.22
N GLU A 216 28.83 -26.78 0.70
CA GLU A 216 28.82 -25.52 1.45
C GLU A 216 27.50 -25.36 2.20
N LYS A 217 27.59 -25.19 3.52
CA LYS A 217 26.44 -24.86 4.39
C LYS A 217 26.41 -23.36 4.63
N TYR A 218 25.27 -22.73 4.37
CA TYR A 218 25.09 -21.32 4.63
C TYR A 218 23.67 -20.98 5.07
N ILE A 219 23.53 -19.87 5.77
CA ILE A 219 22.24 -19.28 6.11
C ILE A 219 21.98 -18.14 5.15
N GLU A 220 20.82 -18.17 4.50
CA GLU A 220 20.33 -17.00 3.79
C GLU A 220 19.36 -16.18 4.63
N PHE A 221 19.66 -14.90 4.74
CA PHE A 221 18.79 -13.88 5.29
C PHE A 221 18.18 -13.07 4.18
N SER A 222 16.86 -13.01 4.12
CA SER A 222 16.16 -12.12 3.20
C SER A 222 15.39 -11.07 3.98
N ALA A 223 15.67 -9.81 3.71
CA ALA A 223 15.02 -8.69 4.40
C ALA A 223 14.71 -7.53 3.45
N ASP A 224 13.77 -6.68 3.83
CA ASP A 224 13.51 -5.44 3.11
C ASP A 224 14.75 -4.53 3.16
N ILE A 225 15.17 -3.95 2.03
CA ILE A 225 16.36 -3.08 1.95
C ILE A 225 16.33 -1.89 2.92
N ARG A 226 15.13 -1.47 3.35
CA ARG A 226 14.96 -0.38 4.33
C ARG A 226 15.41 -0.75 5.74
N SER A 227 15.54 -2.04 6.04
CA SER A 227 16.00 -2.54 7.34
C SER A 227 17.48 -2.28 7.60
N ASN A 228 18.28 -1.85 6.61
CA ASN A 228 19.71 -1.52 6.79
C ASN A 228 20.54 -2.61 7.51
N LEU A 229 20.16 -3.88 7.40
CA LEU A 229 20.83 -4.99 8.09
C LEU A 229 22.33 -5.11 7.76
N SER A 230 22.77 -4.59 6.62
CA SER A 230 24.20 -4.55 6.28
C SER A 230 25.04 -3.80 7.32
N LEU A 231 24.51 -2.70 7.88
CA LEU A 231 25.19 -1.95 8.94
C LEU A 231 25.22 -2.74 10.26
N HIS A 232 24.15 -3.50 10.54
CA HIS A 232 24.09 -4.36 11.71
C HIS A 232 25.12 -5.49 11.62
N PHE A 233 25.15 -6.22 10.50
CA PHE A 233 26.08 -7.33 10.31
C PHE A 233 27.55 -6.90 10.34
N GLN A 234 27.85 -5.69 9.84
CA GLN A 234 29.16 -5.06 9.99
C GLN A 234 29.52 -4.80 11.46
N THR A 235 28.55 -4.37 12.26
CA THR A 235 28.75 -4.10 13.69
C THR A 235 28.95 -5.40 14.49
N THR A 236 28.31 -6.49 14.08
CA THR A 236 28.43 -7.82 14.71
C THR A 236 29.64 -8.64 14.21
N ASN A 237 30.50 -8.09 13.35
CA ASN A 237 31.68 -8.76 12.77
C ASN A 237 31.38 -10.08 12.02
N LEU A 238 30.16 -10.28 11.52
CA LEU A 238 29.81 -11.47 10.73
C LEU A 238 30.26 -11.29 9.28
N LYS A 239 30.92 -12.30 8.70
CA LYS A 239 31.23 -12.31 7.27
C LYS A 239 29.94 -12.57 6.48
N PHE A 240 29.53 -11.63 5.64
CA PHE A 240 28.34 -11.75 4.81
C PHE A 240 28.64 -11.43 3.34
N GLU A 241 27.98 -12.16 2.44
CA GLU A 241 27.96 -11.87 1.00
C GLU A 241 26.55 -11.44 0.58
N ILE A 242 26.43 -10.42 -0.27
CA ILE A 242 25.14 -9.97 -0.80
C ILE A 242 24.80 -10.79 -2.05
N LEU A 243 23.75 -11.60 -1.96
CA LEU A 243 23.30 -12.42 -3.08
C LEU A 243 22.50 -11.60 -4.09
N SER A 244 22.82 -11.80 -5.38
CA SER A 244 22.11 -11.19 -6.51
C SER A 244 20.84 -11.96 -6.92
N HIS A 245 20.02 -12.31 -5.92
CA HIS A 245 18.73 -12.96 -6.11
C HIS A 245 17.58 -11.94 -6.17
N ALA A 246 16.53 -12.30 -6.88
CA ALA A 246 15.30 -11.53 -7.03
C ALA A 246 14.13 -12.37 -6.51
N ARG A 247 13.23 -11.70 -5.79
CA ARG A 247 12.05 -12.32 -5.19
C ARG A 247 10.79 -11.84 -5.88
N ILE A 248 9.94 -12.79 -6.27
CA ILE A 248 8.62 -12.52 -6.85
C ILE A 248 7.61 -13.29 -6.01
N THR A 249 6.64 -12.58 -5.43
CA THR A 249 5.60 -13.19 -4.60
C THR A 249 4.33 -13.39 -5.40
N LEU A 250 3.72 -14.56 -5.28
CA LEU A 250 2.40 -14.86 -5.79
C LEU A 250 1.41 -15.05 -4.65
N TYR A 251 0.25 -14.42 -4.78
CA TYR A 251 -0.85 -14.51 -3.84
C TYR A 251 -2.05 -15.21 -4.48
N GLY A 252 -2.66 -16.14 -3.76
CA GLY A 252 -3.94 -16.75 -4.10
C GLY A 252 -3.90 -18.25 -4.38
N PRO A 253 -5.05 -18.94 -4.34
CA PRO A 253 -5.09 -20.41 -4.27
C PRO A 253 -4.61 -21.09 -5.55
N LYS A 254 -4.74 -20.42 -6.70
CA LYS A 254 -4.29 -20.96 -8.00
C LYS A 254 -2.85 -20.60 -8.33
N ALA A 255 -2.09 -20.06 -7.37
CA ALA A 255 -0.72 -19.65 -7.62
C ALA A 255 0.16 -20.82 -8.06
N LEU A 256 0.07 -21.97 -7.39
CA LEU A 256 0.86 -23.15 -7.71
C LEU A 256 0.55 -23.70 -9.10
N GLU A 257 -0.72 -23.92 -9.42
CA GLU A 257 -1.18 -24.36 -10.76
C GLU A 257 -0.61 -23.44 -11.86
N LYS A 258 -0.66 -22.12 -11.63
CA LYS A 258 -0.18 -21.11 -12.59
C LYS A 258 1.33 -21.12 -12.75
N ILE A 259 2.09 -21.47 -11.71
CA ILE A 259 3.54 -21.61 -11.75
C ILE A 259 3.92 -22.87 -12.57
N ILE A 260 3.26 -23.99 -12.29
CA ILE A 260 3.50 -25.27 -12.99
C ILE A 260 3.23 -25.10 -14.49
N GLU A 261 2.07 -24.54 -14.85
CA GLU A 261 1.72 -24.21 -16.24
C GLU A 261 2.68 -23.20 -16.88
N ALA A 262 3.22 -22.25 -16.10
CA ALA A 262 4.09 -21.22 -16.64
C ALA A 262 5.49 -21.74 -16.97
N PHE A 263 6.04 -22.66 -16.15
CA PHE A 263 7.41 -23.15 -16.31
C PHE A 263 7.50 -24.57 -16.86
N ASN A 264 6.36 -25.20 -17.20
CA ASN A 264 6.27 -26.58 -17.68
C ASN A 264 7.00 -27.55 -16.76
N ILE A 265 6.75 -27.45 -15.46
CA ILE A 265 7.39 -28.31 -14.46
C ILE A 265 6.81 -29.72 -14.61
N THR A 266 7.65 -30.68 -14.97
CA THR A 266 7.29 -32.11 -14.99
C THR A 266 7.58 -32.73 -13.63
N LYS A 267 6.78 -33.73 -13.23
CA LYS A 267 7.12 -34.58 -12.07
C LYS A 267 8.48 -35.23 -12.34
N SER A 268 9.42 -35.13 -11.41
CA SER A 268 10.68 -35.87 -11.48
C SER A 268 10.43 -37.34 -11.13
N GLU A 269 11.24 -38.24 -11.70
CA GLU A 269 11.19 -39.69 -11.42
C GLU A 269 11.74 -40.06 -10.03
N GLU A 270 12.49 -39.16 -9.38
CA GLU A 270 12.99 -39.33 -8.01
C GLU A 270 11.96 -38.88 -6.96
N ASP A 271 11.99 -39.52 -5.78
CA ASP A 271 11.23 -39.26 -4.54
C ASP A 271 11.45 -37.83 -4.01
N ASN A 272 11.08 -36.83 -4.81
CA ASN A 272 11.10 -35.45 -4.40
C ASN A 272 9.83 -35.17 -3.57
N PRO A 273 9.95 -34.62 -2.35
CA PRO A 273 8.79 -34.23 -1.53
C PRO A 273 7.88 -33.20 -2.21
N PHE A 274 8.32 -32.61 -3.33
CA PHE A 274 7.49 -31.79 -4.21
C PHE A 274 6.41 -32.57 -4.96
N ASN A 275 6.60 -33.87 -5.23
CA ASN A 275 5.57 -34.71 -5.85
C ASN A 275 4.38 -34.90 -4.91
N ASP A 276 4.62 -35.07 -3.61
CA ASP A 276 3.57 -35.15 -2.58
C ASP A 276 2.82 -33.82 -2.40
N VAL A 277 3.49 -32.70 -2.69
CA VAL A 277 2.90 -31.36 -2.74
C VAL A 277 1.96 -31.21 -3.93
N LEU A 278 2.33 -31.76 -5.09
CA LEU A 278 1.46 -31.81 -6.26
C LEU A 278 0.22 -32.68 -6.01
N ASP A 279 0.38 -33.74 -5.23
CA ASP A 279 -0.68 -34.68 -4.88
C ASP A 279 -1.51 -34.22 -3.66
N GLY A 280 -1.16 -33.08 -3.07
CA GLY A 280 -1.96 -32.39 -2.04
C GLY A 280 -1.84 -32.97 -0.63
N ALA A 281 -0.86 -33.85 -0.38
CA ALA A 281 -0.74 -34.62 0.86
C ALA A 281 0.01 -33.88 1.99
N LEU A 282 0.81 -32.84 1.68
CA LEU A 282 1.71 -32.19 2.64
C LEU A 282 1.22 -30.81 3.11
N LEU A 283 1.21 -30.60 4.44
CA LEU A 283 1.04 -29.28 5.06
C LEU A 283 2.32 -28.46 4.85
N LEU A 284 2.26 -27.50 3.93
CA LEU A 284 3.40 -26.84 3.28
C LEU A 284 3.93 -25.59 3.99
N LYS A 285 3.49 -25.28 5.21
CA LYS A 285 3.90 -24.02 5.84
C LYS A 285 5.40 -24.01 6.10
N GLY A 286 6.11 -23.06 5.49
CA GLY A 286 7.54 -22.86 5.66
C GLY A 286 8.42 -23.75 4.79
N TYR A 287 7.90 -24.67 3.97
CA TYR A 287 8.76 -25.52 3.15
C TYR A 287 9.29 -24.78 1.91
N TRP A 288 10.53 -25.06 1.54
CA TRP A 288 11.12 -24.58 0.29
C TRP A 288 11.66 -25.73 -0.56
N PHE A 289 11.58 -25.57 -1.88
CA PHE A 289 12.03 -26.56 -2.86
C PHE A 289 12.83 -25.89 -3.97
N ARG A 290 13.90 -26.54 -4.39
CA ARG A 290 14.65 -26.15 -5.59
C ARG A 290 14.12 -26.86 -6.81
N LEU A 291 13.69 -26.10 -7.81
CA LEU A 291 13.10 -26.63 -9.03
C LEU A 291 13.87 -26.12 -10.25
N LYS A 292 13.85 -26.94 -11.32
CA LYS A 292 14.28 -26.53 -12.66
C LYS A 292 13.05 -26.22 -13.49
N GLY A 293 13.03 -25.07 -14.15
CA GLY A 293 11.94 -24.63 -15.00
C GLY A 293 12.40 -24.25 -16.39
N SER A 294 11.50 -24.36 -17.36
CA SER A 294 11.74 -23.95 -18.74
C SER A 294 10.99 -22.65 -19.06
N LEU A 295 11.72 -21.63 -19.51
CA LEU A 295 11.13 -20.34 -19.91
C LEU A 295 10.73 -20.35 -21.39
N SER A 296 11.54 -21.04 -22.19
CA SER A 296 11.42 -21.31 -23.63
C SER A 296 12.10 -22.64 -23.93
N LYS A 297 11.84 -23.25 -25.10
CA LYS A 297 12.38 -24.57 -25.50
C LYS A 297 13.90 -24.75 -25.29
N GLU A 298 14.67 -23.67 -25.24
CA GLU A 298 16.14 -23.68 -25.12
C GLU A 298 16.69 -23.10 -23.81
N LYS A 299 15.83 -22.61 -22.90
CA LYS A 299 16.28 -21.92 -21.67
C LYS A 299 15.71 -22.57 -20.44
N GLU A 300 16.50 -23.44 -19.84
CA GLU A 300 16.30 -23.98 -18.51
C GLU A 300 16.95 -23.07 -17.47
N PHE A 301 16.32 -22.96 -16.30
CA PHE A 301 16.87 -22.24 -15.16
C PHE A 301 16.44 -22.90 -13.86
N SER A 302 17.29 -22.81 -12.84
CA SER A 302 16.94 -23.18 -11.47
C SER A 302 16.29 -21.99 -10.74
N PHE A 303 15.28 -22.28 -9.92
CA PHE A 303 14.68 -21.33 -9.01
C PHE A 303 14.22 -22.04 -7.74
N ASP A 304 14.15 -21.29 -6.65
CA ASP A 304 13.63 -21.81 -5.38
C ASP A 304 12.19 -21.33 -5.20
N LEU A 305 11.33 -22.23 -4.74
CA LEU A 305 9.93 -21.98 -4.44
C LEU A 305 9.72 -22.12 -2.93
N ILE A 306 9.25 -21.06 -2.28
CA ILE A 306 9.06 -20.99 -0.82
C ILE A 306 7.56 -20.83 -0.52
N TYR A 307 7.00 -21.73 0.29
CA TYR A 307 5.62 -21.63 0.77
C TYR A 307 5.59 -20.95 2.13
N ARG A 308 5.02 -19.73 2.20
CA ARG A 308 5.00 -18.96 3.46
C ARG A 308 3.80 -19.25 4.34
N HIS A 309 2.62 -19.34 3.74
CA HIS A 309 1.39 -19.40 4.52
C HIS A 309 0.33 -20.26 3.81
N GLN A 310 -0.43 -21.01 4.60
CA GLN A 310 -1.64 -21.69 4.16
C GLN A 310 -2.86 -20.86 4.55
N ALA A 311 -3.97 -21.07 3.84
CA ALA A 311 -5.19 -20.24 3.79
C ALA A 311 -5.54 -19.43 5.07
N PRO A 312 -6.04 -18.18 4.95
CA PRO A 312 -6.66 -17.59 3.75
C PRO A 312 -5.68 -16.92 2.78
N GLU A 313 -4.45 -16.63 3.21
CA GLU A 313 -3.37 -16.17 2.36
C GLU A 313 -2.52 -17.35 1.89
N SER A 314 -2.86 -17.98 0.76
CA SER A 314 -1.88 -18.83 0.11
C SER A 314 -0.85 -17.94 -0.58
N CYS A 315 0.36 -17.92 -0.04
CA CYS A 315 1.46 -17.08 -0.49
C CYS A 315 2.67 -17.94 -0.87
N ILE A 316 3.14 -17.78 -2.10
CA ILE A 316 4.28 -18.52 -2.66
C ILE A 316 5.31 -17.52 -3.16
N ASP A 317 6.54 -17.63 -2.70
CA ASP A 317 7.64 -16.81 -3.19
C ASP A 317 8.51 -17.60 -4.15
N ILE A 318 8.85 -16.98 -5.27
CA ILE A 318 9.82 -17.47 -6.24
C ILE A 318 11.11 -16.67 -6.04
N VAL A 319 12.18 -17.35 -5.66
CA VAL A 319 13.53 -16.78 -5.59
C VAL A 319 14.31 -17.25 -6.81
N CYS A 320 14.76 -16.31 -7.63
CA CYS A 320 15.48 -16.59 -8.86
C CYS A 320 16.64 -15.63 -9.04
N TYR A 321 17.59 -15.94 -9.92
CA TYR A 321 18.69 -15.03 -10.19
C TYR A 321 18.19 -13.74 -10.86
N GLN A 322 18.72 -12.58 -10.44
CA GLN A 322 18.19 -11.29 -10.90
C GLN A 322 18.22 -11.18 -12.43
N LYS A 323 19.21 -11.76 -13.12
CA LYS A 323 19.30 -11.75 -14.59
C LYS A 323 18.04 -12.28 -15.30
N ILE A 324 17.37 -13.28 -14.73
CA ILE A 324 16.25 -14.00 -15.36
C ILE A 324 14.88 -13.46 -14.88
N GLN A 325 14.86 -12.71 -13.77
CA GLN A 325 13.66 -12.13 -13.13
C GLN A 325 12.65 -11.51 -14.12
N LYS A 326 13.13 -10.69 -15.07
CA LYS A 326 12.25 -9.97 -16.00
C LYS A 326 11.48 -10.93 -16.91
N ASP A 327 12.11 -12.01 -17.34
CA ASP A 327 11.50 -12.95 -18.26
C ASP A 327 10.50 -13.86 -17.51
N VAL A 328 10.87 -14.29 -16.29
CA VAL A 328 9.97 -14.96 -15.33
C VAL A 328 8.72 -14.11 -15.08
N TRP A 329 8.90 -12.82 -14.77
CA TRP A 329 7.80 -11.88 -14.57
C TRP A 329 6.86 -11.79 -15.79
N ILE A 330 7.43 -11.67 -17.00
CA ILE A 330 6.64 -11.57 -18.23
C ILE A 330 5.84 -12.86 -18.46
N LYS A 331 6.43 -14.03 -18.22
CA LYS A 331 5.77 -15.33 -18.36
C LYS A 331 4.58 -15.46 -17.42
N LEU A 332 4.74 -15.10 -16.14
CA LEU A 332 3.67 -15.12 -15.14
C LEU A 332 2.51 -14.18 -15.52
N VAL A 333 2.82 -12.96 -15.97
CA VAL A 333 1.80 -12.02 -16.45
C VAL A 333 1.07 -12.56 -17.68
N HIS A 334 1.78 -13.25 -18.59
CA HIS A 334 1.16 -13.90 -19.74
C HIS A 334 0.26 -15.08 -19.34
N ASN A 335 0.60 -15.79 -18.26
CA ASN A 335 -0.28 -16.80 -17.66
C ASN A 335 -1.42 -16.21 -16.80
N ARG A 336 -1.81 -14.95 -17.07
CA ARG A 336 -2.94 -14.24 -16.42
C ARG A 336 -2.79 -13.99 -14.92
N CYS A 337 -1.59 -14.06 -14.35
CA CYS A 337 -1.38 -13.57 -12.98
C CYS A 337 -1.55 -12.05 -12.94
N GLN A 338 -2.38 -11.54 -12.03
CA GLN A 338 -2.68 -10.12 -11.93
C GLN A 338 -1.51 -9.37 -11.24
N PRO A 339 -0.82 -8.45 -11.92
CA PRO A 339 0.29 -7.73 -11.33
C PRO A 339 -0.19 -6.72 -10.28
N LEU A 340 0.51 -6.65 -9.16
CA LEU A 340 0.29 -5.74 -8.04
C LEU A 340 1.31 -4.59 -8.06
N GLY A 341 0.87 -3.42 -7.58
CA GLY A 341 1.77 -2.36 -7.13
C GLY A 341 1.80 -2.31 -5.60
N VAL A 342 2.71 -1.54 -5.02
CA VAL A 342 2.90 -1.43 -3.56
C VAL A 342 1.58 -1.08 -2.86
N THR A 343 0.81 -0.11 -3.36
CA THR A 343 -0.47 0.26 -2.73
C THR A 343 -1.54 -0.81 -2.88
N ASP A 344 -1.54 -1.56 -3.98
CA ASP A 344 -2.52 -2.62 -4.21
C ASP A 344 -2.20 -3.84 -3.33
N GLU A 345 -0.92 -4.16 -3.14
CA GLU A 345 -0.44 -5.19 -2.21
C GLU A 345 -0.74 -4.80 -0.75
N GLN A 346 -0.47 -3.56 -0.39
CA GLN A 346 -0.81 -2.98 0.91
C GLN A 346 -2.30 -3.15 1.25
N ASN A 347 -3.18 -2.83 0.30
CA ASN A 347 -4.62 -3.06 0.45
C ASN A 347 -4.96 -4.55 0.56
N LEU A 348 -4.22 -5.42 -0.13
CA LEU A 348 -4.42 -6.86 -0.08
C LEU A 348 -4.05 -7.43 1.30
N ARG A 349 -2.88 -7.05 1.85
CA ARG A 349 -2.49 -7.44 3.22
C ARG A 349 -3.48 -6.94 4.26
N THR A 350 -3.88 -5.67 4.16
CA THR A 350 -4.91 -5.11 5.03
C THR A 350 -6.23 -5.88 4.91
N PHE A 351 -6.61 -6.34 3.71
CA PHE A 351 -7.81 -7.15 3.50
C PHE A 351 -7.78 -8.48 4.29
N TYR A 352 -6.61 -9.11 4.41
CA TYR A 352 -6.40 -10.29 5.25
C TYR A 352 -6.16 -9.98 6.74
N GLY A 353 -6.11 -8.71 7.11
CA GLY A 353 -5.88 -8.27 8.49
C GLY A 353 -4.41 -8.18 8.90
N LYS A 354 -3.47 -8.20 7.95
CA LYS A 354 -2.03 -8.11 8.21
C LYS A 354 -1.49 -6.68 8.02
N PHE A 355 -0.50 -6.32 8.81
CA PHE A 355 0.20 -5.04 8.71
C PHE A 355 1.22 -5.10 7.56
N SER A 356 1.45 -3.96 6.90
CA SER A 356 2.51 -3.86 5.90
C SER A 356 3.75 -3.20 6.50
N PHE A 357 4.84 -3.94 6.50
CA PHE A 357 6.14 -3.38 6.83
C PHE A 357 6.64 -2.50 5.68
N PRO A 358 7.31 -1.36 5.96
CA PRO A 358 7.55 -0.68 7.24
C PRO A 358 6.49 0.39 7.56
N ASP A 359 5.65 0.77 6.61
CA ASP A 359 4.79 1.96 6.71
C ASP A 359 3.79 1.88 7.87
N ASP A 360 3.43 0.67 8.30
CA ASP A 360 2.44 0.46 9.35
C ASP A 360 3.04 0.09 10.72
N CYS A 361 4.37 -0.07 10.83
CA CYS A 361 5.01 -0.53 12.07
C CYS A 361 5.47 0.64 12.95
N PRO A 362 5.00 0.78 14.21
CA PRO A 362 5.52 1.76 15.17
C PRO A 362 6.98 1.49 15.54
N ASP A 363 7.32 0.22 15.74
CA ASP A 363 8.58 -0.22 16.33
C ASP A 363 9.78 0.00 15.40
N PHE A 364 9.51 0.28 14.12
CA PHE A 364 10.53 0.41 13.09
C PHE A 364 11.13 1.82 13.07
N VAL A 365 12.45 1.87 13.27
CA VAL A 365 13.24 3.10 13.20
C VAL A 365 13.42 3.54 11.76
N ASN A 366 12.51 4.37 11.27
CA ASN A 366 12.89 5.30 10.23
C ASN A 366 12.41 6.71 10.58
N PRO A 367 13.24 7.50 11.29
CA PRO A 367 12.92 8.86 11.69
C PRO A 367 12.65 9.79 10.50
N PHE A 368 12.89 9.34 9.26
CA PHE A 368 12.64 10.12 8.06
C PHE A 368 11.30 9.83 7.38
N ILE A 369 10.71 8.63 7.55
CA ILE A 369 9.49 8.25 6.80
C ILE A 369 8.26 8.98 7.35
N LEU A 370 7.99 8.85 8.65
CA LEU A 370 6.81 9.45 9.27
C LEU A 370 6.79 10.99 9.09
N PRO A 371 7.88 11.75 9.38
CA PRO A 371 7.88 13.20 9.17
C PRO A 371 7.73 13.61 7.69
N HIS A 372 8.18 12.78 6.76
CA HIS A 372 7.97 13.07 5.34
C HIS A 372 6.52 12.81 4.92
N GLU A 373 5.90 11.73 5.41
CA GLU A 373 4.48 11.48 5.16
C GLU A 373 3.60 12.58 5.75
N THR A 374 3.90 13.02 6.98
CA THR A 374 3.15 14.12 7.62
C THR A 374 3.29 15.40 6.84
N LYS A 375 4.50 15.72 6.36
CA LYS A 375 4.75 16.87 5.48
C LYS A 375 4.02 16.77 4.14
N GLU A 376 4.01 15.60 3.49
CA GLU A 376 3.24 15.38 2.25
C GLU A 376 1.74 15.64 2.47
N LEU A 377 1.20 15.19 3.60
CA LEU A 377 -0.21 15.39 3.96
C LEU A 377 -0.52 16.84 4.33
N GLN A 378 0.37 17.50 5.07
CA GLN A 378 0.26 18.92 5.41
C GLN A 378 0.36 19.79 4.16
N ASP A 379 1.28 19.50 3.23
CA ASP A 379 1.37 20.18 1.94
C ASP A 379 0.10 19.96 1.11
N LYS A 380 -0.45 18.75 1.10
CA LYS A 380 -1.71 18.45 0.41
C LYS A 380 -2.88 19.23 1.03
N HIS A 381 -2.88 19.40 2.35
CA HIS A 381 -3.86 20.20 3.07
C HIS A 381 -3.72 21.70 2.74
N ASN A 382 -2.49 22.22 2.80
CA ASN A 382 -2.16 23.62 2.52
C ASN A 382 -2.34 24.01 1.05
N ARG A 383 -2.22 23.06 0.12
CA ARG A 383 -2.58 23.27 -1.31
C ARG A 383 -4.06 23.56 -1.52
N ARG A 384 -4.94 23.17 -0.58
CA ARG A 384 -6.37 23.49 -0.66
C ARG A 384 -6.59 24.89 -0.07
N PRO A 385 -7.40 25.75 -0.70
CA PRO A 385 -7.73 27.05 -0.14
C PRO A 385 -8.51 26.88 1.18
N THR A 386 -8.46 27.90 2.03
CA THR A 386 -9.02 27.90 3.41
C THR A 386 -10.46 27.40 3.49
N ASN A 387 -11.34 27.80 2.58
CA ASN A 387 -12.76 27.38 2.59
C ASN A 387 -13.03 25.99 1.99
N ARG A 388 -12.01 25.33 1.39
CA ARG A 388 -12.13 23.96 0.83
C ARG A 388 -11.32 22.92 1.62
N ARG A 389 -10.69 23.34 2.72
CA ARG A 389 -9.91 22.47 3.60
C ARG A 389 -10.65 22.29 4.93
N VAL A 390 -10.50 21.10 5.52
CA VAL A 390 -11.13 20.75 6.79
C VAL A 390 -10.47 21.55 7.91
N LYS A 391 -11.24 22.19 8.79
CA LYS A 391 -10.69 22.93 9.94
C LYS A 391 -10.47 21.97 11.11
N TYR A 392 -9.31 21.32 11.12
CA TYR A 392 -8.99 20.32 12.14
C TYR A 392 -8.93 20.89 13.57
N GLU A 393 -8.62 22.18 13.71
CA GLU A 393 -8.64 22.92 14.99
C GLU A 393 -9.96 22.78 15.76
N ASN A 394 -11.08 22.61 15.03
CA ASN A 394 -12.41 22.48 15.64
C ASN A 394 -12.80 21.00 15.91
N LEU A 395 -12.12 20.06 15.26
CA LEU A 395 -12.50 18.64 15.23
C LEU A 395 -11.70 17.80 16.23
N SER A 396 -10.42 18.11 16.42
CA SER A 396 -9.53 17.33 17.26
C SER A 396 -8.39 18.19 17.79
N PRO A 397 -8.03 18.08 19.09
CA PRO A 397 -6.85 18.73 19.65
C PRO A 397 -5.53 18.11 19.15
N ASP A 398 -5.63 16.94 18.50
CA ASP A 398 -4.49 16.14 18.04
C ASP A 398 -4.14 16.40 16.57
N ASN A 399 -2.85 16.31 16.24
CA ASN A 399 -2.37 16.44 14.86
C ASN A 399 -3.00 15.35 13.96
N PRO A 400 -3.81 15.70 12.96
CA PRO A 400 -4.53 14.76 12.09
C PRO A 400 -3.62 14.15 11.00
N PHE A 401 -2.39 14.66 10.86
CA PHE A 401 -1.46 14.27 9.82
C PHE A 401 -0.41 13.25 10.29
N ASN A 402 -0.23 13.11 11.60
CA ASN A 402 0.74 12.19 12.19
C ASN A 402 0.08 11.22 13.16
N PHE A 403 0.60 10.00 13.22
CA PHE A 403 0.34 9.07 14.31
C PHE A 403 1.32 9.40 15.43
N ASN A 404 0.88 10.10 16.47
CA ASN A 404 1.75 10.39 17.61
C ASN A 404 1.60 9.28 18.66
N PHE A 405 2.60 8.41 18.76
CA PHE A 405 2.60 7.28 19.71
C PHE A 405 2.77 7.76 21.16
N ASP A 406 3.53 8.83 21.35
CA ASP A 406 3.90 9.38 22.67
C ASP A 406 2.71 9.84 23.53
N ARG A 407 1.56 10.13 22.90
CA ARG A 407 0.33 10.52 23.61
C ARG A 407 -0.52 9.33 24.06
N ILE A 408 -0.33 8.16 23.47
CA ILE A 408 -1.13 6.95 23.74
C ILE A 408 -0.44 6.08 24.77
N SER A 409 0.89 6.00 24.70
CA SER A 409 1.70 5.29 25.69
C SER A 409 3.02 6.01 25.93
N THR A 410 3.44 6.02 27.19
CA THR A 410 4.78 6.46 27.59
C THR A 410 5.86 5.50 27.09
N SER A 411 5.51 4.23 26.85
CA SER A 411 6.40 3.23 26.26
C SER A 411 5.77 2.56 25.01
N PRO A 412 6.44 2.53 23.84
CA PRO A 412 5.91 1.87 22.65
C PRO A 412 5.88 0.35 22.77
N SER A 413 6.55 -0.25 23.76
CA SER A 413 6.43 -1.68 24.11
C SER A 413 5.03 -2.08 24.55
N ASP A 414 4.20 -1.12 25.01
CA ASP A 414 2.82 -1.36 25.43
C ASP A 414 1.81 -1.37 24.26
N LEU A 415 2.27 -1.11 23.03
CA LEU A 415 1.39 -1.02 21.87
C LEU A 415 1.08 -2.39 21.27
N ILE A 416 -0.19 -2.77 21.34
CA ILE A 416 -0.69 -4.04 20.82
C ILE A 416 -1.36 -3.82 19.46
N PRO A 417 -1.03 -4.64 18.45
CA PRO A 417 -1.75 -4.64 17.17
C PRO A 417 -3.21 -5.08 17.34
N VAL A 418 -4.11 -4.31 16.78
CA VAL A 418 -5.54 -4.62 16.83
C VAL A 418 -6.17 -4.48 15.46
N LYS A 419 -7.16 -5.33 15.25
CA LYS A 419 -8.06 -5.31 14.11
C LYS A 419 -9.43 -4.88 14.58
N ILE A 420 -10.06 -4.02 13.80
CA ILE A 420 -11.32 -3.34 14.14
C ILE A 420 -12.30 -3.56 13.01
N VAL A 421 -13.47 -4.11 13.34
CA VAL A 421 -14.55 -4.33 12.39
C VAL A 421 -15.78 -3.52 12.84
N PRO A 422 -16.19 -2.47 12.10
CA PRO A 422 -17.40 -1.73 12.40
C PRO A 422 -18.64 -2.63 12.35
N ILE A 423 -19.54 -2.41 13.30
CA ILE A 423 -20.81 -3.15 13.42
C ILE A 423 -21.91 -2.48 12.58
N GLY A 424 -21.77 -1.18 12.26
CA GLY A 424 -22.72 -0.42 11.44
C GLY A 424 -22.09 0.36 10.28
N LYS A 425 -22.75 1.45 9.86
CA LYS A 425 -22.29 2.33 8.78
C LYS A 425 -21.03 3.10 9.21
N GLY A 426 -19.98 3.07 8.40
CA GLY A 426 -18.81 3.94 8.60
C GLY A 426 -17.49 3.25 8.29
N ALA A 427 -16.71 3.85 7.39
CA ALA A 427 -15.39 3.32 7.05
C ALA A 427 -14.33 3.96 7.93
N PRO A 428 -13.51 3.16 8.64
CA PRO A 428 -12.33 3.69 9.31
C PRO A 428 -11.38 4.30 8.27
N GLN A 429 -10.80 5.44 8.59
CA GLN A 429 -9.79 6.12 7.78
C GLN A 429 -8.41 5.97 8.43
N ARG A 430 -7.36 6.27 7.65
CA ARG A 430 -6.00 6.36 8.18
C ARG A 430 -5.95 7.45 9.26
N TYR A 431 -5.31 7.16 10.39
CA TYR A 431 -5.17 8.00 11.59
C TYR A 431 -6.46 8.26 12.38
N SER A 432 -7.48 7.41 12.24
CA SER A 432 -8.68 7.50 13.07
C SER A 432 -8.39 7.20 14.53
N PHE A 433 -9.14 7.81 15.44
CA PHE A 433 -9.02 7.62 16.88
C PHE A 433 -9.89 6.46 17.35
N ILE A 434 -9.42 5.74 18.38
CA ILE A 434 -10.13 4.64 19.03
C ILE A 434 -10.43 5.06 20.47
N TYR A 435 -11.68 4.90 20.90
CA TYR A 435 -12.20 5.30 22.20
C TYR A 435 -12.77 4.10 22.95
N SER A 436 -12.68 4.13 24.28
CA SER A 436 -13.37 3.19 25.17
C SER A 436 -14.87 3.43 25.14
N LYS A 437 -15.65 2.41 25.50
CA LYS A 437 -17.08 2.59 25.81
C LYS A 437 -17.19 3.59 26.97
N VAL A 438 -18.11 4.53 26.84
CA VAL A 438 -18.49 5.48 27.89
C VAL A 438 -19.67 4.85 28.63
N GLU A 439 -19.65 4.87 29.96
CA GLU A 439 -20.65 4.20 30.82
C GLU A 439 -22.03 4.88 30.79
N GLU A 440 -22.17 6.11 30.27
CA GLU A 440 -23.42 6.89 30.29
C GLU A 440 -24.40 6.60 29.12
N ALA A 441 -24.41 5.38 28.56
CA ALA A 441 -25.38 4.98 27.52
C ALA A 441 -26.01 3.62 27.86
N GLU A 442 -26.44 3.48 29.11
CA GLU A 442 -27.42 2.47 29.53
C GLU A 442 -28.81 3.10 29.52
N GLU A 443 -29.35 3.38 28.33
CA GLU A 443 -30.80 3.51 28.15
C GLU A 443 -31.10 3.20 26.68
N ASP A 444 -32.00 2.22 26.50
CA ASP A 444 -32.60 1.73 25.25
C ASP A 444 -31.82 0.72 24.39
N ASP A 445 -31.75 -0.53 24.87
CA ASP A 445 -31.46 -1.76 24.11
C ASP A 445 -32.51 -2.07 22.99
N ASN A 446 -33.29 -1.10 22.51
CA ASN A 446 -34.39 -1.30 21.55
C ASN A 446 -34.19 -0.65 20.16
N ASP A 447 -33.11 0.08 19.91
CA ASP A 447 -32.82 0.62 18.57
C ASP A 447 -31.54 -0.01 17.98
N GLU A 448 -31.68 -0.83 16.94
CA GLU A 448 -30.56 -1.51 16.26
C GLU A 448 -29.56 -0.56 15.54
N ASP A 449 -29.68 0.76 15.72
CA ASP A 449 -28.87 1.81 15.09
C ASP A 449 -28.38 2.85 16.14
N ASP A 450 -27.62 2.44 17.16
CA ASP A 450 -26.91 3.35 18.09
C ASP A 450 -25.85 4.22 17.36
N GLU A 451 -26.26 5.29 16.66
CA GLU A 451 -25.39 6.41 16.36
C GLU A 451 -25.32 7.30 17.59
N MET A 452 -24.17 7.34 18.29
CA MET A 452 -23.95 8.31 19.36
C MET A 452 -24.11 9.72 18.77
N ASP A 453 -24.95 10.54 19.42
CA ASP A 453 -25.34 11.86 18.92
C ASP A 453 -24.14 12.75 18.57
N ASP A 454 -24.34 13.62 17.58
CA ASP A 454 -23.35 14.62 17.19
C ASP A 454 -23.05 15.53 18.40
N GLU A 455 -21.77 15.82 18.69
CA GLU A 455 -21.42 16.86 19.68
C GLU A 455 -22.18 18.14 19.32
N GLU A 456 -23.10 18.56 20.19
CA GLU A 456 -23.70 19.88 20.13
C GLU A 456 -22.56 20.87 20.34
N VAL A 457 -22.10 21.49 19.24
CA VAL A 457 -21.11 22.56 19.32
C VAL A 457 -21.84 23.75 19.91
N ASP A 458 -21.82 23.84 21.25
CA ASP A 458 -22.15 25.07 21.97
C ASP A 458 -21.44 26.21 21.26
N GLY A 459 -22.24 27.18 20.82
CA GLY A 459 -21.82 28.25 19.93
C GLY A 459 -20.47 28.81 20.33
N VAL A 460 -19.47 28.55 19.48
CA VAL A 460 -18.21 29.30 19.55
C VAL A 460 -18.62 30.77 19.51
N PRO A 461 -18.28 31.58 20.53
CA PRO A 461 -18.66 32.98 20.52
C PRO A 461 -18.16 33.56 19.20
N PRO A 462 -19.02 34.27 18.45
CA PRO A 462 -18.58 34.89 17.21
C PRO A 462 -17.35 35.74 17.53
N PRO A 463 -16.35 35.79 16.63
CA PRO A 463 -15.21 36.68 16.84
C PRO A 463 -15.77 38.07 17.17
N PRO A 464 -15.31 38.72 18.25
CA PRO A 464 -15.94 39.93 18.76
C PRO A 464 -16.13 40.91 17.61
N LYS A 465 -17.37 41.39 17.44
CA LYS A 465 -17.65 42.50 16.52
C LYS A 465 -16.70 43.63 16.93
N ARG A 466 -15.86 44.07 16.00
CA ARG A 466 -14.89 45.16 16.20
C ARG A 466 -15.61 46.37 16.83
N LEU A 467 -15.47 46.53 18.14
CA LEU A 467 -15.52 47.83 18.77
C LEU A 467 -14.19 48.49 18.48
N ALA A 468 -14.25 49.75 18.08
CA ALA A 468 -13.10 50.54 17.72
C ALA A 468 -12.12 50.63 18.90
N PHE A 469 -10.87 50.32 18.60
CA PHE A 469 -9.64 50.82 19.23
C PHE A 469 -9.58 50.88 20.76
N GLU A 470 -8.84 49.94 21.34
CA GLU A 470 -7.74 50.27 22.25
C GLU A 470 -6.60 49.27 21.99
N GLU A 471 -5.39 49.80 21.95
CA GLU A 471 -4.17 49.14 21.48
C GLU A 471 -3.70 48.16 22.55
N ASP A 472 -3.71 46.85 22.24
CA ASP A 472 -2.60 45.91 22.51
C ASP A 472 -3.04 44.46 22.25
N PHE A 473 -2.10 43.68 21.69
CA PHE A 473 -2.18 42.25 21.30
C PHE A 473 -2.93 41.88 20.00
N ILE A 474 -2.14 41.80 18.91
CA ILE A 474 -2.54 41.14 17.65
C ILE A 474 -1.61 39.95 17.37
N PRO A 475 -2.00 38.69 17.68
CA PRO A 475 -1.35 37.52 17.13
C PRO A 475 -2.30 36.82 16.15
N LEU A 476 -2.23 37.17 14.85
CA LEU A 476 -2.58 36.32 13.67
C LEU A 476 -2.89 37.15 12.40
N LEU A 477 -3.13 38.46 12.52
CA LEU A 477 -3.36 39.33 11.35
C LEU A 477 -2.11 40.11 10.89
N THR A 478 -1.07 40.22 11.72
CA THR A 478 0.18 40.94 11.42
C THR A 478 1.07 40.24 10.38
N ALA A 479 1.00 38.90 10.25
CA ALA A 479 1.80 38.19 9.25
C ALA A 479 1.27 38.32 7.81
N SER A 480 -0.02 38.64 7.63
CA SER A 480 -0.63 38.82 6.31
C SER A 480 -0.65 40.29 5.86
N SER A 481 -0.65 41.26 6.78
CA SER A 481 -0.74 42.69 6.45
C SER A 481 0.57 43.28 5.93
N THR A 482 1.72 42.69 6.25
CA THR A 482 3.04 43.13 5.75
C THR A 482 3.24 42.90 4.24
N THR A 483 2.36 42.14 3.57
CA THR A 483 2.50 41.83 2.13
C THR A 483 1.47 42.52 1.23
N LYS A 484 0.56 43.35 1.76
CA LYS A 484 -0.54 43.95 0.99
C LYS A 484 -0.86 45.42 1.29
N PHE A 485 0.13 46.23 1.65
CA PHE A 485 0.01 47.69 1.60
C PHE A 485 0.99 48.29 0.58
N SER A 486 0.58 48.31 -0.69
CA SER A 486 1.13 49.24 -1.69
C SER A 486 0.11 49.44 -2.81
N LYS A 487 -0.88 50.30 -2.55
CA LYS A 487 -1.70 51.07 -3.49
C LYS A 487 -2.85 51.71 -2.71
N ILE A 488 -3.12 53.00 -2.97
CA ILE A 488 -4.15 53.90 -2.36
C ILE A 488 -3.58 54.54 -1.07
N VAL A 489 -3.34 55.85 -0.85
CA VAL A 489 -3.75 57.17 -1.41
C VAL A 489 -2.74 58.26 -0.88
N PRO A 490 -2.74 59.54 -1.33
CA PRO A 490 -1.57 60.44 -1.36
C PRO A 490 -1.49 61.46 -0.21
N MET A 491 -0.35 62.18 -0.18
CA MET A 491 -0.13 63.52 0.41
C MET A 491 0.00 63.59 1.94
N PHE A 492 1.24 63.55 2.46
CA PHE A 492 1.96 64.69 3.05
C PHE A 492 3.32 64.21 3.61
N ARG A 493 4.30 65.10 3.47
CA ARG A 493 5.73 64.92 3.71
C ARG A 493 6.05 64.73 5.18
N LEU A 494 6.98 63.83 5.50
CA LEU A 494 8.20 64.12 6.28
C LEU A 494 9.24 63.05 5.93
N PHE A 495 10.46 63.52 5.75
CA PHE A 495 11.57 62.84 5.10
C PHE A 495 12.11 61.65 5.90
N GLU A 496 12.33 60.52 5.24
CA GLU A 496 13.66 59.89 5.17
C GLU A 496 13.70 58.91 3.99
N VAL A 497 14.78 59.03 3.22
CA VAL A 497 14.95 58.51 1.87
C VAL A 497 15.80 57.24 1.94
N GLU A 498 15.23 56.07 1.64
CA GLU A 498 16.00 54.93 1.13
C GLU A 498 15.46 54.48 -0.23
N ILE A 499 16.09 54.97 -1.30
CA ILE A 499 15.81 54.57 -2.68
C ILE A 499 16.57 53.27 -2.98
N LYS A 500 15.86 52.14 -3.11
CA LYS A 500 16.42 50.93 -3.76
C LYS A 500 16.24 51.00 -5.28
N PRO A 501 17.29 50.83 -6.12
CA PRO A 501 17.19 51.03 -7.56
C PRO A 501 16.47 49.87 -8.27
N LYS A 502 15.70 50.19 -9.32
CA LYS A 502 14.95 49.22 -10.14
C LYS A 502 15.89 48.37 -11.00
N LEU A 503 16.26 47.18 -10.51
CA LEU A 503 17.07 46.21 -11.27
C LEU A 503 16.29 45.53 -12.42
N SER A 504 16.93 45.41 -13.59
CA SER A 504 16.36 44.79 -14.79
C SER A 504 16.14 43.26 -14.61
N ARG A 505 15.25 42.68 -15.44
CA ARG A 505 14.89 41.24 -15.38
C ARG A 505 16.09 40.30 -15.50
N GLY A 506 17.16 40.72 -16.18
CA GLY A 506 18.40 39.95 -16.29
C GLY A 506 19.19 39.88 -14.98
N MET A 507 19.27 40.98 -14.24
CA MET A 507 20.00 41.06 -12.96
C MET A 507 19.29 40.27 -11.86
N LYS A 508 17.95 40.25 -11.84
CA LYS A 508 17.16 39.40 -10.93
C LYS A 508 17.41 37.91 -11.13
N ARG A 509 17.61 37.47 -12.38
CA ARG A 509 17.97 36.08 -12.69
C ARG A 509 19.38 35.75 -12.21
N ARG A 510 20.33 36.68 -12.32
CA ARG A 510 21.71 36.52 -11.83
C ARG A 510 21.76 36.48 -10.30
N ALA A 511 21.02 37.36 -9.62
CA ALA A 511 20.88 37.35 -8.17
C ALA A 511 20.23 36.07 -7.65
N LYS A 512 19.19 35.55 -8.31
CA LYS A 512 18.58 34.26 -7.96
C LYS A 512 19.55 33.08 -8.13
N LYS A 513 20.33 33.07 -9.21
CA LYS A 513 21.36 32.05 -9.45
C LYS A 513 22.51 32.13 -8.44
N ASN A 514 22.83 33.32 -7.95
CA ASN A 514 23.84 33.53 -6.90
C ASN A 514 23.30 33.18 -5.50
N ALA A 515 22.01 33.42 -5.22
CA ALA A 515 21.35 32.98 -3.98
C ALA A 515 21.23 31.45 -3.91
N GLU A 516 20.89 30.78 -5.02
CA GLU A 516 20.89 29.31 -5.13
C GLU A 516 22.30 28.71 -4.98
N LYS A 517 23.36 29.45 -5.35
CA LYS A 517 24.76 29.05 -5.11
C LYS A 517 25.25 29.30 -3.68
N ARG A 518 24.64 30.22 -2.93
CA ARG A 518 25.02 30.56 -1.56
C ARG A 518 24.38 29.68 -0.49
N GLY A 519 23.42 28.82 -0.85
CA GLY A 519 22.86 27.83 0.08
C GLY A 519 22.08 28.41 1.26
N GLU A 520 21.66 29.69 1.20
CA GLU A 520 20.82 30.28 2.25
C GLU A 520 19.36 29.86 2.04
N ILE A 521 19.01 28.70 2.63
CA ILE A 521 17.63 28.31 2.87
C ILE A 521 17.16 29.15 4.05
N ILE A 522 16.34 30.17 3.81
CA ILE A 522 15.56 30.81 4.88
C ILE A 522 14.55 29.76 5.36
N ILE A 523 14.92 29.02 6.41
CA ILE A 523 14.01 28.15 7.12
C ILE A 523 13.10 29.08 7.93
N ILE A 524 11.89 29.32 7.42
CA ILE A 524 10.82 29.84 8.27
C ILE A 524 10.44 28.67 9.19
N LYS A 525 11.18 28.53 10.31
CA LYS A 525 10.73 27.72 11.43
C LYS A 525 9.52 28.42 12.01
N LYS A 526 8.34 27.97 11.63
CA LYS A 526 7.12 28.23 12.40
C LYS A 526 7.08 27.16 13.50
N GLU A 527 7.96 27.29 14.48
CA GLU A 527 7.81 26.59 15.76
C GLU A 527 6.73 27.35 16.53
N GLU A 528 5.46 27.07 16.21
CA GLU A 528 4.36 27.44 17.10
C GLU A 528 4.31 26.36 18.19
N SER A 529 4.93 26.65 19.33
CA SER A 529 4.60 26.00 20.60
C SER A 529 3.19 26.42 20.98
N ILE A 530 2.20 25.71 20.45
CA ILE A 530 0.79 25.91 20.79
C ILE A 530 0.58 25.22 22.13
N GLU A 531 0.49 26.00 23.21
CA GLU A 531 -0.13 25.52 24.45
C GLU A 531 -1.54 25.00 24.11
N PRO A 532 -1.92 23.81 24.59
CA PRO A 532 -3.20 23.22 24.21
C PRO A 532 -4.33 24.09 24.72
N LYS A 533 -5.03 24.78 23.81
CA LYS A 533 -6.37 25.30 24.09
C LYS A 533 -7.19 24.11 24.59
N LYS A 534 -7.63 24.19 25.85
CA LYS A 534 -8.54 23.22 26.48
C LYS A 534 -9.89 23.26 25.76
N LEU A 535 -9.98 22.63 24.59
CA LEU A 535 -11.25 22.12 24.06
C LEU A 535 -11.70 21.02 25.02
N LYS A 536 -12.99 21.03 25.41
CA LYS A 536 -13.60 19.95 26.19
C LYS A 536 -13.19 18.62 25.55
N ILE A 537 -12.48 17.80 26.33
CA ILE A 537 -12.04 16.47 25.89
C ILE A 537 -13.33 15.69 25.60
N PRO A 538 -13.43 14.99 24.45
CA PRO A 538 -14.61 14.17 24.18
C PRO A 538 -14.81 13.16 25.32
N GLN A 539 -16.07 12.80 25.61
CA GLN A 539 -16.52 12.00 26.75
C GLN A 539 -15.93 10.55 26.84
N GLY A 540 -14.88 10.19 26.08
CA GLY A 540 -14.21 8.90 26.16
C GLY A 540 -12.68 9.00 26.08
N THR A 541 -12.00 8.10 26.80
CA THR A 541 -10.54 8.00 26.80
C THR A 541 -10.04 7.44 25.47
N VAL A 542 -9.06 8.11 24.84
CA VAL A 542 -8.42 7.61 23.62
C VAL A 542 -7.51 6.44 23.99
N ILE A 543 -7.84 5.24 23.52
CA ILE A 543 -7.09 4.01 23.80
C ILE A 543 -6.02 3.74 22.73
N GLY A 544 -6.25 4.25 21.52
CA GLY A 544 -5.44 3.86 20.38
C GLY A 544 -5.77 4.64 19.12
N ARG A 545 -5.10 4.26 18.03
CA ARG A 545 -5.29 4.87 16.72
C ARG A 545 -5.19 3.84 15.60
N ILE A 546 -5.92 4.11 14.53
CA ILE A 546 -5.98 3.30 13.31
C ILE A 546 -4.86 3.72 12.36
N VAL A 547 -4.01 2.78 11.96
CA VAL A 547 -2.94 2.99 10.99
C VAL A 547 -3.45 2.86 9.57
N ARG A 548 -4.33 1.88 9.32
CA ARG A 548 -4.97 1.69 8.01
C ARG A 548 -6.43 1.34 8.11
N GLY A 549 -7.20 1.93 7.20
CA GLY A 549 -8.61 1.63 7.01
C GLY A 549 -8.88 1.15 5.59
N LEU A 550 -9.56 0.02 5.48
CA LEU A 550 -10.07 -0.54 4.25
C LEU A 550 -11.58 -0.28 4.17
N ARG A 551 -12.00 0.39 3.10
CA ARG A 551 -13.41 0.76 2.88
C ARG A 551 -14.35 -0.41 2.60
N TRP A 552 -13.83 -1.60 2.34
CA TRP A 552 -14.64 -2.78 2.04
C TRP A 552 -13.79 -4.04 2.12
N SER A 553 -14.20 -5.00 2.97
CA SER A 553 -13.68 -6.36 2.95
C SER A 553 -14.79 -7.35 2.59
N SER A 554 -14.56 -8.14 1.53
CA SER A 554 -15.40 -9.27 1.17
C SER A 554 -15.44 -10.38 2.21
N GLN A 555 -14.41 -10.52 3.06
CA GLN A 555 -14.31 -11.62 4.04
C GLN A 555 -15.23 -11.40 5.24
N HIS A 556 -15.35 -10.15 5.68
CA HIS A 556 -16.15 -9.81 6.87
C HIS A 556 -17.52 -9.25 6.50
N GLY A 557 -17.83 -9.06 5.22
CA GLY A 557 -19.02 -8.30 4.77
C GLY A 557 -18.93 -6.78 5.06
N ASN A 558 -18.12 -6.39 6.04
CA ASN A 558 -17.98 -5.04 6.56
C ASN A 558 -16.63 -4.40 6.20
N MET A 559 -16.47 -3.14 6.58
CA MET A 559 -15.20 -2.41 6.50
C MET A 559 -14.19 -2.98 7.51
N LEU A 560 -12.92 -2.60 7.41
CA LEU A 560 -11.86 -3.15 8.26
C LEU A 560 -10.84 -2.05 8.61
N GLY A 561 -10.50 -1.92 9.88
CA GLY A 561 -9.43 -1.07 10.39
C GLY A 561 -8.32 -1.90 11.03
N LEU A 562 -7.07 -1.52 10.79
CA LEU A 562 -5.89 -2.02 11.49
C LEU A 562 -5.24 -0.88 12.25
N GLY A 563 -4.92 -1.10 13.52
CA GLY A 563 -4.41 -0.07 14.41
C GLY A 563 -3.60 -0.62 15.56
N TYR A 564 -3.23 0.28 16.47
CA TYR A 564 -2.55 -0.06 17.71
C TYR A 564 -3.31 0.55 18.89
N CYS A 565 -3.39 -0.22 19.97
CA CYS A 565 -3.99 0.17 21.25
C CYS A 565 -2.99 -0.06 22.38
N SER A 566 -3.07 0.74 23.43
CA SER A 566 -2.30 0.50 24.65
C SER A 566 -2.79 -0.76 25.38
N LEU A 567 -1.87 -1.59 25.86
CA LEU A 567 -2.17 -2.81 26.62
C LEU A 567 -2.97 -2.50 27.90
N SER A 568 -2.60 -1.44 28.64
CA SER A 568 -3.27 -1.08 29.90
C SER A 568 -4.75 -0.79 29.70
N ALA A 569 -5.08 -0.07 28.63
CA ALA A 569 -6.44 0.29 28.29
C ALA A 569 -7.23 -0.84 27.60
N LEU A 570 -6.54 -1.84 27.04
CA LEU A 570 -7.18 -2.95 26.33
C LEU A 570 -7.66 -4.07 27.26
N LYS A 571 -6.96 -4.32 28.38
CA LYS A 571 -7.32 -5.36 29.36
C LYS A 571 -8.80 -5.30 29.80
N PRO A 572 -9.32 -4.18 30.33
CA PRO A 572 -10.72 -4.12 30.81
C PRO A 572 -11.74 -4.29 29.67
N ILE A 573 -11.38 -3.93 28.44
CA ILE A 573 -12.30 -3.96 27.28
C ILE A 573 -12.47 -5.38 26.74
N LEU A 574 -11.41 -6.19 26.80
CA LEU A 574 -11.47 -7.58 26.38
C LEU A 574 -12.33 -8.42 27.33
N GLU A 575 -12.37 -8.05 28.61
CA GLU A 575 -13.21 -8.69 29.63
C GLU A 575 -14.69 -8.30 29.47
N ASN A 576 -14.99 -7.05 29.09
CA ASN A 576 -16.34 -6.47 29.08
C ASN A 576 -16.99 -6.31 27.68
N ASN A 577 -16.89 -7.33 26.80
CA ASN A 577 -17.57 -7.44 25.48
C ASN A 577 -16.86 -6.92 24.22
N SER A 578 -15.59 -6.50 24.27
CA SER A 578 -14.78 -6.17 23.06
C SER A 578 -15.42 -5.14 22.09
N ILE A 579 -16.32 -4.29 22.58
CA ILE A 579 -16.95 -3.21 21.81
C ILE A 579 -16.19 -1.90 22.09
N ILE A 580 -15.89 -1.18 21.01
CA ILE A 580 -15.17 0.09 21.02
C ILE A 580 -15.85 1.09 20.08
N TYR A 581 -15.51 2.37 20.24
CA TYR A 581 -15.92 3.41 19.31
C TYR A 581 -14.70 3.93 18.53
N PHE A 582 -14.88 4.27 17.27
CA PHE A 582 -13.85 4.99 16.50
C PHE A 582 -14.40 6.26 15.87
N ARG A 583 -13.52 7.25 15.71
CA ARG A 583 -13.83 8.54 15.08
C ARG A 583 -12.80 8.87 14.00
N ASN A 584 -13.28 9.26 12.83
CA ASN A 584 -12.40 9.71 11.74
C ASN A 584 -11.87 11.13 12.03
N PRO A 585 -10.63 11.50 11.67
CA PRO A 585 -10.07 12.82 12.00
C PRO A 585 -10.80 14.01 11.36
N ALA A 586 -11.58 13.74 10.31
CA ALA A 586 -12.34 14.74 9.56
C ALA A 586 -13.84 14.78 9.93
N SER A 587 -14.28 14.05 10.95
CA SER A 587 -15.70 13.94 11.35
C SER A 587 -15.84 13.94 12.86
N HIS A 588 -16.95 14.47 13.38
CA HIS A 588 -17.31 14.37 14.80
C HIS A 588 -17.97 13.02 15.16
N LYS A 589 -18.45 12.26 14.17
CA LYS A 589 -19.26 11.05 14.40
C LYS A 589 -18.47 9.90 14.99
N TYR A 590 -18.94 9.38 16.11
CA TYR A 590 -18.48 8.13 16.73
C TYR A 590 -19.18 6.95 16.08
N ARG A 591 -18.43 5.85 15.87
CA ARG A 591 -18.95 4.64 15.21
C ARG A 591 -18.56 3.42 16.01
N LYS A 592 -19.55 2.56 16.32
CA LYS A 592 -19.40 1.31 17.06
C LYS A 592 -18.63 0.27 16.23
N ALA A 593 -17.67 -0.40 16.85
CA ALA A 593 -16.88 -1.44 16.22
C ALA A 593 -16.47 -2.53 17.22
N ARG A 594 -16.20 -3.73 16.70
CA ARG A 594 -15.63 -4.84 17.46
C ARG A 594 -14.12 -4.87 17.30
N ILE A 595 -13.40 -5.03 18.40
CA ILE A 595 -11.94 -5.15 18.42
C ILE A 595 -11.52 -6.63 18.49
N THR A 596 -10.47 -6.99 17.78
CA THR A 596 -9.83 -8.31 17.83
C THR A 596 -8.33 -8.12 17.91
N VAL A 597 -7.67 -8.75 18.87
CA VAL A 597 -6.21 -8.68 19.02
C VAL A 597 -5.54 -9.56 17.97
N ILE A 598 -4.47 -9.04 17.37
CA ILE A 598 -3.63 -9.83 16.48
C ILE A 598 -2.41 -10.30 17.29
N PRO A 599 -2.00 -11.57 17.23
CA PRO A 599 -0.75 -12.00 17.86
C PRO A 599 0.42 -11.16 17.35
N PHE A 600 1.29 -10.71 18.25
CA PHE A 600 2.37 -9.77 17.90
C PHE A 600 3.32 -10.33 16.82
N ASP A 601 3.54 -11.64 16.82
CA ASP A 601 4.40 -12.35 15.87
C ASP A 601 3.74 -12.54 14.48
N ASP A 602 2.40 -12.69 14.46
CA ASP A 602 1.61 -12.84 13.22
C ASP A 602 1.24 -11.50 12.56
N ARG A 603 1.74 -10.37 13.09
CA ARG A 603 1.42 -9.04 12.56
C ARG A 603 1.79 -8.88 11.08
N PHE A 604 2.85 -9.55 10.63
CA PHE A 604 3.37 -9.44 9.27
C PHE A 604 3.14 -10.68 8.39
N TYR A 605 2.91 -11.85 9.00
CA TYR A 605 3.08 -13.15 8.36
C TYR A 605 1.83 -14.01 8.30
#